data_AF-D6Z467-F1
#
_entry.id   AF-D6Z467-F1
#
_cell.length_a   1.000
_cell.length_b   1.000
_cell.length_c   1.000
_cell.angle_alpha   90.00
_cell.angle_beta   90.00
_cell.angle_gamma   90.00
#
_symmetry.space_group_name_H-M   'P 1'
#
loop_
_entity.id
_entity.type
_entity.pdbx_description
1 polymer ?
#
loop_
_entity_poly.entity_id
_entity_poly.type
_entity_poly.pdbx_seq_one_letter_code
_entity_poly.pdbx_strand_id
1 'polypeptide(L)'
;MTAMCSGQEELVGASGGAILLCSDLDRTILPNGAQPESSQARPLLHALARRPEVTLAYVSGRHRDLLAAAVAEYGIPLPDYAIGDVGTTIYRVGARGWQEWLAWHEEISADWQGLDSRELAGLLEPVLAHRPGVRLQEPEKQNRCKLSYYTPAQWPSATAPGPGPSRHHSAAEVAGGIADQDREELLALIGARLEQAGLRARLVWSVDEERNLGLLDVLPATAGKLAAIRFLMRQLGFARHNTVFSGDSGNDLDVLTSELNTVLVANAPPEVRAEALARVKKAGRPQTLYCAAGGFMGMNGNYAAGVLEGVAHFQPQVARWLT
;
A
#
# COMPACT_ATOMS: atom_id res chain seq x y z
N MET A 1 -33.38 4.64 39.10
CA MET A 1 -32.11 4.92 39.81
C MET A 1 -31.21 3.69 39.70
N THR A 2 -30.61 3.49 38.52
CA THR A 2 -29.48 2.57 38.31
C THR A 2 -28.70 3.10 37.11
N ALA A 3 -27.40 3.32 37.31
CA ALA A 3 -26.53 4.14 36.49
C ALA A 3 -26.17 3.50 35.14
N MET A 4 -26.23 4.32 34.08
CA MET A 4 -25.56 4.07 32.81
C MET A 4 -24.09 4.47 32.99
N CYS A 5 -23.20 3.48 33.01
CA CYS A 5 -21.76 3.70 33.03
C CYS A 5 -21.33 3.99 31.59
N SER A 6 -21.33 5.27 31.19
CA SER A 6 -20.80 5.73 29.92
C SER A 6 -19.28 5.85 30.01
N GLY A 7 -18.57 4.80 29.56
CA GLY A 7 -17.14 4.87 29.27
C GLY A 7 -16.92 5.63 27.97
N GLN A 8 -16.88 6.97 28.04
CA GLN A 8 -16.25 7.78 27.01
C GLN A 8 -14.74 7.63 27.20
N GLU A 9 -14.09 6.74 26.42
CA GLU A 9 -12.66 6.84 26.18
C GLU A 9 -12.43 8.20 25.51
N GLU A 10 -11.71 9.11 26.17
CA GLU A 10 -11.29 10.38 25.61
C GLU A 10 -10.65 10.14 24.24
N LEU A 11 -11.31 10.63 23.19
CA LEU A 11 -10.64 10.90 21.92
C LEU A 11 -9.45 11.78 22.26
N VAL A 12 -8.24 11.25 22.15
CA VAL A 12 -7.00 12.03 22.23
C VAL A 12 -7.03 12.99 21.05
N GLY A 13 -7.73 14.11 21.23
CA GLY A 13 -7.72 15.22 20.30
C GLY A 13 -6.27 15.64 20.14
N ALA A 14 -5.81 15.72 18.90
CA ALA A 14 -4.46 16.13 18.54
C ALA A 14 -4.09 17.42 19.30
N SER A 15 -3.35 17.26 20.40
CA SER A 15 -2.60 18.36 21.00
C SER A 15 -1.60 18.87 19.96
N GLY A 16 -1.17 20.13 20.06
CA GLY A 16 -0.41 20.86 19.03
C GLY A 16 0.97 20.30 18.62
N GLY A 17 1.27 19.03 18.89
CA GLY A 17 2.46 18.32 18.44
C GLY A 17 2.25 16.84 18.09
N ALA A 18 1.00 16.35 18.03
CA ALA A 18 0.71 14.95 17.69
C ALA A 18 0.98 14.65 16.20
N ILE A 19 1.54 13.48 15.91
CA ILE A 19 1.97 13.04 14.58
C ILE A 19 1.32 11.70 14.25
N LEU A 20 0.71 11.59 13.08
CA LEU A 20 0.35 10.31 12.47
C LEU A 20 1.49 9.87 11.55
N LEU A 21 2.24 8.87 11.99
CA LEU A 21 3.32 8.27 11.22
C LEU A 21 2.78 7.04 10.48
N CYS A 22 2.56 7.18 9.19
CA CYS A 22 2.21 6.08 8.30
C CYS A 22 3.48 5.55 7.61
N SER A 23 3.60 4.23 7.45
CA SER A 23 4.73 3.67 6.71
C SER A 23 4.34 2.38 6.01
N ASP A 24 4.80 2.21 4.78
CA ASP A 24 4.95 0.87 4.21
C ASP A 24 5.94 0.03 5.04
N LEU A 25 5.93 -1.28 4.83
CA LEU A 25 6.75 -2.22 5.58
C LEU A 25 7.93 -2.73 4.76
N ASP A 26 7.64 -3.48 3.69
CA ASP A 26 8.63 -4.19 2.91
C ASP A 26 9.60 -3.20 2.27
N ARG A 27 10.91 -3.39 2.50
CA ARG A 27 11.96 -2.47 2.07
C ARG A 27 11.79 -1.00 2.48
N THR A 28 10.85 -0.67 3.36
CA THR A 28 10.63 0.68 3.91
C THR A 28 10.97 0.74 5.39
N ILE A 29 10.37 -0.10 6.23
CA ILE A 29 10.82 -0.30 7.62
C ILE A 29 11.62 -1.59 7.73
N LEU A 30 11.18 -2.63 7.02
CA LEU A 30 11.79 -3.95 7.03
C LEU A 30 13.04 -3.95 6.13
N PRO A 31 14.21 -4.37 6.65
CA PRO A 31 15.44 -4.46 5.88
C PRO A 31 15.52 -5.79 5.12
N ASN A 32 14.46 -6.14 4.40
CA ASN A 32 14.38 -7.34 3.56
C ASN A 32 14.73 -7.04 2.10
N GLY A 33 15.53 -5.99 1.87
CA GLY A 33 16.14 -5.68 0.58
C GLY A 33 17.65 -5.98 0.58
N ALA A 34 18.35 -5.53 -0.47
CA ALA A 34 19.78 -5.80 -0.63
C ALA A 34 20.69 -4.86 0.19
N GLN A 35 20.18 -3.70 0.59
CA GLN A 35 20.93 -2.67 1.29
C GLN A 35 21.03 -3.01 2.79
N PRO A 36 22.07 -2.52 3.50
CA PRO A 36 22.17 -2.70 4.93
C PRO A 36 21.31 -1.69 5.69
N GLU A 37 20.76 -2.10 6.84
CA GLU A 37 20.17 -1.19 7.82
C GLU A 37 21.24 -0.58 8.73
N SER A 38 21.05 0.69 9.11
CA SER A 38 21.86 1.30 10.17
C SER A 38 21.52 0.68 11.54
N SER A 39 22.54 0.29 12.31
CA SER A 39 22.35 -0.40 13.60
C SER A 39 21.52 0.36 14.63
N GLN A 40 21.49 1.70 14.55
CA GLN A 40 20.72 2.57 15.44
C GLN A 40 19.27 2.81 14.96
N ALA A 41 18.92 2.43 13.73
CA ALA A 41 17.61 2.74 13.15
C ALA A 41 16.46 2.09 13.94
N ARG A 42 16.58 0.81 14.29
CA ARG A 42 15.53 0.11 15.03
C ARG A 42 15.36 0.61 16.46
N PRO A 43 16.42 0.77 17.28
CA PRO A 43 16.30 1.39 18.60
C PRO A 43 15.64 2.78 18.57
N LEU A 44 15.97 3.62 17.58
CA LEU A 44 15.38 4.95 17.44
C LEU A 44 13.92 4.89 16.97
N LEU A 45 13.56 3.96 16.08
CA LEU A 45 12.16 3.72 15.70
C LEU A 45 11.31 3.31 16.91
N HIS A 46 11.84 2.44 17.79
CA HIS A 46 11.20 2.09 19.06
C HIS A 46 11.10 3.27 20.03
N ALA A 47 12.11 4.15 20.08
CA ALA A 47 12.05 5.35 20.90
C ALA A 47 10.95 6.30 20.40
N LEU A 48 10.85 6.51 19.09
CA LEU A 48 9.84 7.37 18.47
C LEU A 48 8.43 6.81 18.67
N ALA A 49 8.21 5.52 18.41
CA ALA A 49 6.90 4.89 18.51
C ALA A 49 6.34 4.84 19.95
N ARG A 50 7.20 4.96 20.97
CA ARG A 50 6.77 5.01 22.39
C ARG A 50 6.33 6.41 22.83
N ARG A 51 6.50 7.43 21.99
CA ARG A 51 6.08 8.79 22.31
C ARG A 51 4.55 8.88 22.34
N PRO A 52 3.95 9.48 23.38
CA PRO A 52 2.49 9.69 23.41
C PRO A 52 1.99 10.63 22.31
N GLU A 53 2.88 11.44 21.71
CA GLU A 53 2.55 12.29 20.57
C GLU A 53 2.54 11.53 19.23
N VAL A 54 3.03 10.29 19.17
CA VAL A 54 3.13 9.55 17.91
C VAL A 54 2.05 8.48 17.86
N THR A 55 1.26 8.52 16.80
CA THR A 55 0.39 7.41 16.39
C THR A 55 1.04 6.72 15.20
N LEU A 56 1.44 5.46 15.37
CA LEU A 56 2.09 4.66 14.35
C LEU A 56 1.07 3.82 13.57
N ALA A 57 1.09 3.94 12.25
CA ALA A 57 0.27 3.15 11.34
C ALA A 57 1.11 2.43 10.28
N TYR A 58 1.03 1.10 10.22
CA TYR A 58 1.61 0.35 9.10
C TYR A 58 0.65 0.27 7.92
N VAL A 59 1.16 0.41 6.70
CA VAL A 59 0.35 0.49 5.48
C VAL A 59 0.88 -0.48 4.43
N SER A 60 0.36 -1.71 4.43
CA SER A 60 0.93 -2.81 3.66
C SER A 60 -0.10 -3.52 2.77
N GLY A 61 0.39 -4.20 1.73
CA GLY A 61 -0.39 -5.17 0.97
C GLY A 61 -0.63 -6.49 1.71
N ARG A 62 0.09 -6.73 2.81
CA ARG A 62 -0.03 -7.93 3.66
C ARG A 62 -1.41 -8.00 4.32
N HIS A 63 -1.92 -9.23 4.46
CA HIS A 63 -3.08 -9.49 5.33
C HIS A 63 -2.65 -9.51 6.80
N ARG A 64 -3.62 -9.51 7.71
CA ARG A 64 -3.41 -9.38 9.17
C ARG A 64 -2.31 -10.30 9.74
N ASP A 65 -2.32 -11.58 9.39
CA ASP A 65 -1.41 -12.55 10.00
C ASP A 65 0.03 -12.35 9.53
N LEU A 66 0.24 -12.00 8.25
CA LEU A 66 1.56 -11.61 7.73
C LEU A 66 2.06 -10.26 8.27
N LEU A 67 1.15 -9.34 8.57
CA LEU A 67 1.47 -8.10 9.29
C LEU A 67 1.97 -8.41 10.70
N ALA A 68 1.19 -9.17 11.47
CA ALA A 68 1.54 -9.55 12.84
C ALA A 68 2.84 -10.38 12.89
N ALA A 69 3.02 -11.31 11.95
CA ALA A 69 4.26 -12.08 11.81
C ALA A 69 5.46 -11.18 11.53
N ALA A 70 5.35 -10.21 10.61
CA ALA A 70 6.43 -9.27 10.32
C ALA A 70 6.82 -8.42 11.54
N VAL A 71 5.84 -7.96 12.32
CA VAL A 71 6.10 -7.23 13.57
C VAL A 71 6.94 -8.07 14.54
N ALA A 72 6.55 -9.34 14.73
CA ALA A 72 7.23 -10.25 15.64
C ALA A 72 8.63 -10.66 15.12
N GLU A 73 8.73 -11.05 13.85
CA GLU A 73 9.95 -11.57 13.23
C GLU A 73 11.06 -10.50 13.15
N TYR A 74 10.70 -9.28 12.74
CA TYR A 74 11.68 -8.20 12.57
C TYR A 74 11.89 -7.36 13.85
N GLY A 75 11.10 -7.62 14.90
CA GLY A 75 11.19 -6.90 16.17
C GLY A 75 10.98 -5.39 16.00
N ILE A 76 10.07 -4.99 15.12
CA ILE A 76 9.67 -3.58 14.95
C ILE A 76 8.58 -3.22 15.97
N PRO A 77 8.31 -1.92 16.24
CA PRO A 77 7.29 -1.54 17.20
C PRO A 77 5.91 -2.12 16.86
N LEU A 78 5.11 -2.40 17.88
CA LEU A 78 3.68 -2.61 17.64
C LEU A 78 3.08 -1.28 17.15
N PRO A 79 2.34 -1.29 16.03
CA PRO A 79 1.66 -0.08 15.58
C PRO A 79 0.39 0.16 16.42
N ASP A 80 -0.15 1.36 16.38
CA ASP A 80 -1.49 1.67 16.90
C ASP A 80 -2.57 1.25 15.88
N TYR A 81 -2.24 1.37 14.59
CA TYR A 81 -3.12 1.01 13.48
C TYR A 81 -2.38 0.23 12.40
N ALA A 82 -3.08 -0.62 11.68
CA ALA A 82 -2.53 -1.28 10.51
C ALA A 82 -3.53 -1.30 9.37
N ILE A 83 -3.13 -0.79 8.23
CA ILE A 83 -3.82 -0.87 6.96
C ILE A 83 -3.25 -2.09 6.23
N GLY A 84 -4.11 -3.06 5.93
CA GLY A 84 -3.76 -4.30 5.25
C GLY A 84 -4.45 -4.47 3.91
N ASP A 85 -4.15 -5.58 3.24
CA ASP A 85 -4.87 -6.04 2.04
C ASP A 85 -5.01 -4.96 0.95
N VAL A 86 -3.91 -4.24 0.70
CA VAL A 86 -3.83 -3.17 -0.31
C VAL A 86 -4.79 -2.01 0.01
N GLY A 87 -5.03 -1.75 1.30
CA GLY A 87 -5.90 -0.67 1.75
C GLY A 87 -7.38 -1.04 1.83
N THR A 88 -7.73 -2.32 1.88
CA THR A 88 -9.13 -2.76 2.05
C THR A 88 -9.50 -3.11 3.48
N THR A 89 -8.51 -3.31 4.35
CA THR A 89 -8.70 -3.57 5.78
C THR A 89 -7.95 -2.55 6.62
N ILE A 90 -8.53 -2.18 7.76
CA ILE A 90 -7.88 -1.36 8.79
C ILE A 90 -8.07 -2.06 10.12
N TYR A 91 -7.02 -2.15 10.91
CA TYR A 91 -7.03 -2.70 12.26
C TYR A 91 -6.62 -1.63 13.27
N ARG A 92 -7.34 -1.54 14.39
CA ARG A 92 -6.85 -0.93 15.62
C ARG A 92 -6.11 -2.00 16.41
N VAL A 93 -4.88 -1.71 16.83
CA VAL A 93 -4.03 -2.65 17.55
C VAL A 93 -3.90 -2.19 19.00
N GLY A 94 -4.09 -3.11 19.95
CA GLY A 94 -3.99 -2.78 21.37
C GLY A 94 -4.11 -3.99 22.27
N ALA A 95 -4.49 -3.78 23.53
CA ALA A 95 -4.57 -4.84 24.55
C ALA A 95 -5.51 -6.01 24.18
N ARG A 96 -6.52 -5.75 23.33
CA ARG A 96 -7.47 -6.75 22.82
C ARG A 96 -6.99 -7.43 21.53
N GLY A 97 -5.74 -7.22 21.14
CA GLY A 97 -5.19 -7.68 19.87
C GLY A 97 -5.55 -6.77 18.70
N TRP A 98 -5.62 -7.35 17.51
CA TRP A 98 -5.89 -6.66 16.25
C TRP A 98 -7.40 -6.68 15.99
N GLN A 99 -8.04 -5.52 16.11
CA GLN A 99 -9.48 -5.36 15.92
C GLN A 99 -9.75 -4.65 14.61
N GLU A 100 -10.45 -5.31 13.70
CA GLU A 100 -10.83 -4.71 12.41
C GLU A 100 -11.77 -3.51 12.63
N TRP A 101 -11.51 -2.43 11.89
CA TRP A 101 -12.28 -1.20 11.96
C TRP A 101 -13.40 -1.23 10.90
N LEU A 102 -14.54 -1.78 11.28
CA LEU A 102 -15.68 -2.03 10.38
C LEU A 102 -16.20 -0.78 9.66
N ALA A 103 -16.10 0.41 10.26
CA ALA A 103 -16.49 1.66 9.61
C ALA A 103 -15.71 1.94 8.31
N TRP A 104 -14.46 1.48 8.19
CA TRP A 104 -13.71 1.57 6.93
C TRP A 104 -14.31 0.65 5.87
N HIS A 105 -14.64 -0.58 6.26
CA HIS A 105 -15.26 -1.55 5.37
C HIS A 105 -16.60 -1.03 4.83
N GLU A 106 -17.44 -0.47 5.69
CA GLU A 106 -18.71 0.15 5.29
C GLU A 106 -18.48 1.28 4.27
N GLU A 107 -17.48 2.15 4.48
CA GLU A 107 -17.18 3.27 3.59
C GLU A 107 -16.82 2.79 2.17
N ILE A 108 -15.95 1.79 2.03
CA ILE A 108 -15.50 1.32 0.72
C ILE A 108 -16.47 0.34 0.05
N SER A 109 -17.28 -0.41 0.82
CA SER A 109 -18.25 -1.37 0.27
C SER A 109 -19.36 -0.71 -0.57
N ALA A 110 -19.60 0.58 -0.39
CA ALA A 110 -20.58 1.35 -1.15
C ALA A 110 -20.30 1.32 -2.66
N ASP A 111 -19.01 1.27 -3.05
CA ASP A 111 -18.61 1.15 -4.45
C ASP A 111 -19.04 -0.19 -5.08
N TRP A 112 -19.16 -1.24 -4.28
CA TRP A 112 -19.64 -2.56 -4.69
C TRP A 112 -21.14 -2.73 -4.44
N GLN A 113 -21.85 -1.67 -4.05
CA GLN A 113 -23.27 -1.69 -3.72
C GLN A 113 -23.63 -2.76 -2.66
N GLY A 114 -22.71 -3.04 -1.75
CA GLY A 114 -22.87 -4.06 -0.71
C GLY A 114 -22.58 -5.49 -1.13
N LEU A 115 -22.21 -5.74 -2.40
CA LEU A 115 -21.72 -7.06 -2.82
C LEU A 115 -20.37 -7.37 -2.16
N ASP A 116 -20.15 -8.64 -1.85
CA ASP A 116 -18.83 -9.14 -1.43
C ASP A 116 -18.02 -9.73 -2.58
N SER A 117 -16.78 -10.16 -2.29
CA SER A 117 -15.89 -10.75 -3.30
C SER A 117 -16.41 -12.05 -3.90
N ARG A 118 -17.24 -12.83 -3.19
CA ARG A 118 -17.81 -14.08 -3.70
C ARG A 118 -18.92 -13.78 -4.70
N GLU A 119 -19.80 -12.84 -4.38
CA GLU A 119 -20.86 -12.39 -5.29
C GLU A 119 -20.26 -11.72 -6.53
N LEU A 120 -19.21 -10.92 -6.34
CA LEU A 120 -18.45 -10.31 -7.43
C LEU A 120 -17.76 -11.36 -8.32
N ALA A 121 -17.19 -12.42 -7.73
CA ALA A 121 -16.62 -13.52 -8.48
C ALA A 121 -17.68 -14.22 -9.36
N GLY A 122 -18.89 -14.41 -8.83
CA GLY A 122 -20.03 -14.94 -9.60
C GLY A 122 -20.45 -14.02 -10.75
N LEU A 123 -20.40 -12.70 -10.56
CA LEU A 123 -20.69 -11.72 -11.62
C LEU A 123 -19.66 -11.76 -12.76
N LEU A 124 -18.39 -11.99 -12.41
CA LEU A 124 -17.25 -12.03 -13.34
C LEU A 124 -17.02 -13.42 -13.96
N GLU A 125 -17.56 -14.50 -13.37
CA GLU A 125 -17.39 -15.86 -13.88
C GLU A 125 -17.68 -16.01 -15.39
N PRO A 126 -18.77 -15.45 -15.96
CA PRO A 126 -19.09 -15.66 -17.37
C PRO A 126 -18.05 -15.08 -18.33
N VAL A 127 -17.32 -14.05 -17.88
CA VAL A 127 -16.28 -13.39 -18.67
C VAL A 127 -14.88 -13.95 -18.41
N LEU A 128 -14.65 -14.55 -17.24
CA LEU A 128 -13.33 -15.06 -16.83
C LEU A 128 -13.14 -16.56 -17.07
N ALA A 129 -14.21 -17.37 -17.05
CA ALA A 129 -14.12 -18.83 -17.16
C ALA A 129 -13.42 -19.32 -18.44
N HIS A 130 -13.49 -18.53 -19.52
CA HIS A 130 -12.90 -18.85 -20.82
C HIS A 130 -11.51 -18.24 -21.03
N ARG A 131 -10.95 -17.51 -20.04
CA ARG A 131 -9.65 -16.84 -20.17
C ARG A 131 -8.53 -17.76 -19.70
N PRO A 132 -7.65 -18.26 -20.60
CA PRO A 132 -6.57 -19.17 -20.21
C PRO A 132 -5.66 -18.56 -19.14
N GLY A 133 -5.38 -19.32 -18.08
CA GLY A 133 -4.48 -18.90 -17.02
C GLY A 133 -5.07 -17.94 -15.99
N VAL A 134 -6.30 -17.44 -16.17
CA VAL A 134 -7.01 -16.67 -15.13
C VAL A 134 -7.67 -17.64 -14.16
N ARG A 135 -7.28 -17.59 -12.88
CA ARG A 135 -7.86 -18.45 -11.84
C ARG A 135 -7.98 -17.71 -10.53
N LEU A 136 -9.02 -18.01 -9.75
CA LEU A 136 -9.22 -17.41 -8.44
C LEU A 136 -8.04 -17.77 -7.51
N GLN A 137 -7.58 -16.81 -6.70
CA GLN A 137 -6.61 -17.10 -5.64
C GLN A 137 -7.29 -17.81 -4.46
N GLU A 138 -6.48 -18.36 -3.56
CA GLU A 138 -6.92 -19.11 -2.39
C GLU A 138 -7.82 -18.26 -1.47
N PRO A 139 -8.73 -18.85 -0.65
CA PRO A 139 -9.67 -18.09 0.20
C PRO A 139 -9.00 -17.07 1.12
N GLU A 140 -7.78 -17.34 1.58
CA GLU A 140 -6.99 -16.48 2.46
C GLU A 140 -6.48 -15.21 1.77
N LYS A 141 -6.56 -15.15 0.44
CA LYS A 141 -6.23 -13.97 -0.38
C LYS A 141 -7.44 -13.10 -0.68
N GLN A 142 -8.64 -13.61 -0.39
CA GLN A 142 -9.90 -12.92 -0.58
C GLN A 142 -10.30 -12.22 0.73
N ASN A 143 -10.98 -11.08 0.62
CA ASN A 143 -11.72 -10.51 1.74
C ASN A 143 -13.01 -9.85 1.23
N ARG A 144 -13.80 -9.24 2.12
CA ARG A 144 -15.11 -8.66 1.75
C ARG A 144 -15.02 -7.58 0.66
N CYS A 145 -13.90 -6.87 0.58
CA CYS A 145 -13.65 -5.79 -0.37
C CYS A 145 -12.41 -6.06 -1.25
N LYS A 146 -12.02 -7.32 -1.41
CA LYS A 146 -10.88 -7.72 -2.23
C LYS A 146 -11.17 -9.05 -2.91
N LEU A 147 -11.13 -9.03 -4.23
CA LEU A 147 -11.26 -10.20 -5.08
C LEU A 147 -9.99 -10.37 -5.91
N SER A 148 -9.26 -11.44 -5.66
CA SER A 148 -7.93 -11.69 -6.23
C SER A 148 -7.90 -12.89 -7.17
N TYR A 149 -7.28 -12.71 -8.33
CA TYR A 149 -7.01 -13.74 -9.33
C TYR A 149 -5.50 -13.88 -9.59
N TYR A 150 -5.07 -15.07 -9.96
CA TYR A 150 -3.83 -15.28 -10.70
C TYR A 150 -4.11 -15.06 -12.19
N THR A 151 -3.14 -14.50 -12.90
CA THR A 151 -3.11 -14.39 -14.37
C THR A 151 -1.75 -14.88 -14.87
N PRO A 152 -1.59 -15.17 -16.17
CA PRO A 152 -0.27 -15.19 -16.80
C PRO A 152 0.48 -13.88 -16.51
N ALA A 153 1.77 -13.97 -16.17
CA ALA A 153 2.66 -12.81 -16.12
C ALA A 153 2.96 -12.29 -17.54
N GLN A 154 2.97 -13.20 -18.51
CA GLN A 154 3.10 -12.93 -19.94
C GLN A 154 2.08 -13.79 -20.67
N TRP A 155 1.29 -13.17 -21.55
CA TRP A 155 0.33 -13.90 -22.36
C TRP A 155 1.03 -14.48 -23.60
N PRO A 156 0.75 -15.73 -24.00
CA PRO A 156 1.29 -16.26 -25.23
C PRO A 156 0.75 -15.46 -26.41
N SER A 157 1.65 -14.82 -27.16
CA SER A 157 1.32 -14.12 -28.40
C SER A 157 0.53 -15.04 -29.33
N ALA A 158 -0.60 -14.56 -29.85
CA ALA A 158 -1.42 -15.25 -30.85
C ALA A 158 -0.69 -15.52 -32.18
N THR A 159 0.56 -15.07 -32.32
CA THR A 159 1.43 -15.38 -33.46
C THR A 159 2.73 -16.00 -32.98
N ALA A 160 2.73 -17.30 -32.69
CA ALA A 160 3.93 -18.08 -32.99
C ALA A 160 3.99 -18.21 -34.51
N PRO A 161 4.95 -17.60 -35.23
CA PRO A 161 5.13 -17.92 -36.63
C PRO A 161 5.55 -19.39 -36.67
N GLY A 162 4.79 -20.22 -37.39
CA GLY A 162 5.35 -21.47 -37.90
C GLY A 162 6.66 -21.17 -38.64
N PRO A 163 7.60 -22.12 -38.77
CA PRO A 163 8.92 -21.85 -39.31
C PRO A 163 8.79 -21.36 -40.75
N GLY A 164 8.82 -20.04 -40.91
CA GLY A 164 8.71 -19.30 -42.16
C GLY A 164 9.89 -18.33 -42.26
N PRO A 165 10.39 -18.05 -43.48
CA PRO A 165 11.73 -17.51 -43.65
C PRO A 165 11.82 -16.05 -43.17
N SER A 166 12.94 -15.78 -42.53
CA SER A 166 13.36 -14.58 -41.82
C SER A 166 12.97 -13.24 -42.47
N ARG A 167 12.36 -12.35 -41.67
CA ARG A 167 12.45 -10.90 -41.87
C ARG A 167 12.92 -10.26 -40.56
N HIS A 168 13.99 -9.48 -40.65
CA HIS A 168 14.62 -8.78 -39.54
C HIS A 168 13.77 -7.59 -39.08
N HIS A 169 12.89 -7.83 -38.11
CA HIS A 169 12.43 -6.84 -37.15
C HIS A 169 12.92 -7.28 -35.77
N SER A 170 13.38 -6.34 -34.93
CA SER A 170 13.92 -6.66 -33.61
C SER A 170 12.86 -7.40 -32.77
N ALA A 171 13.17 -8.60 -32.28
CA ALA A 171 12.21 -9.45 -31.59
C ALA A 171 11.81 -8.93 -30.19
N ALA A 172 12.57 -7.97 -29.65
CA ALA A 172 12.37 -7.44 -28.31
C ALA A 172 11.27 -6.36 -28.23
N GLU A 173 11.05 -5.60 -29.31
CA GLU A 173 10.03 -4.51 -29.32
C GLU A 173 8.62 -5.03 -29.60
N VAL A 174 8.47 -6.18 -30.28
CA VAL A 174 7.17 -6.77 -30.64
C VAL A 174 6.58 -7.61 -29.50
N ALA A 175 7.43 -8.27 -28.69
CA ALA A 175 6.98 -9.10 -27.56
C ALA A 175 6.43 -8.28 -26.39
N GLY A 176 6.98 -7.07 -26.15
CA GLY A 176 6.48 -6.16 -25.11
C GLY A 176 5.10 -5.57 -25.41
N GLY A 177 4.82 -5.24 -26.68
CA GLY A 177 3.53 -4.66 -27.08
C GLY A 177 2.35 -5.64 -27.10
N ILE A 178 2.59 -6.93 -27.35
CA ILE A 178 1.53 -7.96 -27.40
C ILE A 178 1.16 -8.44 -25.98
N ALA A 179 2.14 -8.58 -25.08
CA ALA A 179 1.87 -8.97 -23.68
C ALA A 179 1.03 -7.92 -22.94
N ASP A 180 1.20 -6.65 -23.29
CA ASP A 180 0.39 -5.55 -22.75
C ASP A 180 -1.06 -5.59 -23.29
N GLN A 181 -1.28 -6.01 -24.54
CA GLN A 181 -2.59 -6.07 -25.19
C GLN A 181 -3.56 -7.04 -24.50
N ASP A 182 -3.16 -8.30 -24.28
CA ASP A 182 -4.05 -9.30 -23.65
C ASP A 182 -4.43 -8.92 -22.21
N ARG A 183 -3.48 -8.32 -21.47
CA ARG A 183 -3.72 -7.76 -20.14
C ARG A 183 -4.73 -6.62 -20.22
N GLU A 184 -4.51 -5.65 -21.12
CA GLU A 184 -5.41 -4.52 -21.30
C GLU A 184 -6.82 -4.96 -21.70
N GLU A 185 -6.95 -5.96 -22.57
CA GLU A 185 -8.24 -6.56 -22.94
C GLU A 185 -8.93 -7.25 -21.77
N LEU A 186 -8.19 -7.99 -20.94
CA LEU A 186 -8.73 -8.60 -19.73
C LEU A 186 -9.25 -7.54 -18.75
N LEU A 187 -8.44 -6.50 -18.49
CA LEU A 187 -8.82 -5.40 -17.59
C LEU A 187 -10.02 -4.61 -18.14
N ALA A 188 -10.06 -4.35 -19.44
CA ALA A 188 -11.19 -3.68 -20.09
C ALA A 188 -12.47 -4.52 -20.01
N LEU A 189 -12.38 -5.84 -20.21
CA LEU A 189 -13.52 -6.75 -20.11
C LEU A 189 -14.09 -6.79 -18.68
N ILE A 190 -13.22 -6.91 -17.68
CA ILE A 190 -13.63 -6.87 -16.27
C ILE A 190 -14.25 -5.51 -15.95
N GLY A 191 -13.59 -4.41 -16.35
CA GLY A 191 -14.08 -3.05 -16.16
C GLY A 191 -15.48 -2.85 -16.74
N ALA A 192 -15.69 -3.24 -18.00
CA ALA A 192 -17.00 -3.14 -18.66
C ALA A 192 -18.08 -3.97 -17.95
N ARG A 193 -17.74 -5.17 -17.46
CA ARG A 193 -18.69 -6.03 -16.73
C ARG A 193 -19.11 -5.41 -15.39
N LEU A 194 -18.17 -4.80 -14.69
CA LEU A 194 -18.42 -4.10 -13.42
C LEU A 194 -19.26 -2.84 -13.65
N GLU A 195 -18.94 -2.04 -14.66
CA GLU A 195 -19.68 -0.84 -15.02
C GLU A 195 -21.12 -1.14 -15.43
N GLN A 196 -21.35 -2.21 -16.21
CA GLN A 196 -22.69 -2.68 -16.57
C GLN A 196 -23.53 -3.09 -15.35
N ALA A 197 -22.89 -3.55 -14.28
CA ALA A 197 -23.54 -3.87 -13.02
C ALA A 197 -23.67 -2.64 -12.09
N GLY A 198 -23.24 -1.45 -12.53
CA GLY A 198 -23.22 -0.22 -11.74
C GLY A 198 -22.18 -0.23 -10.63
N LEU A 199 -21.22 -1.14 -10.66
CA LEU A 199 -20.19 -1.29 -9.65
C LEU A 199 -18.99 -0.42 -9.99
N ARG A 200 -18.41 0.19 -8.97
CA ARG A 200 -17.16 0.95 -9.09
C ARG A 200 -16.01 0.12 -8.56
N ALA A 201 -14.97 -0.04 -9.36
CA ALA A 201 -13.80 -0.79 -8.93
C ALA A 201 -12.50 -0.16 -9.43
N ARG A 202 -11.44 -0.43 -8.68
CA ARG A 202 -10.06 -0.28 -9.12
C ARG A 202 -9.51 -1.67 -9.41
N LEU A 203 -8.88 -1.82 -10.57
CA LEU A 203 -8.15 -3.03 -10.94
C LEU A 203 -6.65 -2.78 -10.71
N VAL A 204 -6.03 -3.58 -9.86
CA VAL A 204 -4.59 -3.52 -9.58
C VAL A 204 -3.95 -4.78 -10.12
N TRP A 205 -3.02 -4.63 -11.05
CA TRP A 205 -2.27 -5.74 -11.61
C TRP A 205 -0.79 -5.61 -11.28
N SER A 206 -0.16 -6.70 -10.88
CA SER A 206 1.27 -6.78 -10.57
C SER A 206 1.85 -8.13 -10.99
N VAL A 207 3.18 -8.22 -11.04
CA VAL A 207 3.90 -9.47 -11.31
C VAL A 207 4.58 -9.97 -10.05
N ASP A 208 4.39 -11.25 -9.75
CA ASP A 208 5.23 -12.02 -8.85
C ASP A 208 6.40 -12.59 -9.68
N GLU A 209 7.55 -11.93 -9.61
CA GLU A 209 8.74 -12.27 -10.41
C GLU A 209 9.32 -13.64 -10.06
N GLU A 210 9.27 -14.04 -8.78
CA GLU A 210 9.80 -15.32 -8.32
C GLU A 210 9.01 -16.49 -8.91
N ARG A 211 7.68 -16.34 -8.97
CA ARG A 211 6.78 -17.38 -9.47
C ARG A 211 6.46 -17.21 -10.96
N ASN A 212 6.90 -16.12 -11.58
CA ASN A 212 6.51 -15.71 -12.94
C ASN A 212 4.98 -15.74 -13.14
N LEU A 213 4.24 -15.16 -12.18
CA LEU A 213 2.78 -15.12 -12.16
C LEU A 213 2.27 -13.68 -12.12
N GLY A 214 1.23 -13.40 -12.90
CA GLY A 214 0.48 -12.15 -12.75
C GLY A 214 -0.51 -12.27 -11.59
N LEU A 215 -0.69 -11.18 -10.87
CA LEU A 215 -1.64 -11.03 -9.77
C LEU A 215 -2.59 -9.91 -10.13
N LEU A 216 -3.90 -10.19 -10.08
CA LEU A 216 -4.94 -9.22 -10.33
C LEU A 216 -5.82 -9.09 -9.10
N ASP A 217 -5.90 -7.88 -8.55
CA ASP A 217 -6.82 -7.52 -7.48
C ASP A 217 -7.93 -6.60 -8.01
N VAL A 218 -9.18 -6.99 -7.77
CA VAL A 218 -10.37 -6.15 -7.93
C VAL A 218 -10.72 -5.60 -6.56
N LEU A 219 -10.67 -4.28 -6.44
CA LEU A 219 -10.90 -3.55 -5.18
C LEU A 219 -12.02 -2.50 -5.40
N PRO A 220 -12.70 -2.01 -4.35
CA PRO A 220 -13.49 -0.80 -4.43
C PRO A 220 -12.68 0.37 -5.04
N ALA A 221 -13.32 1.20 -5.86
CA ALA A 221 -12.63 2.33 -6.49
C ALA A 221 -12.05 3.34 -5.48
N THR A 222 -12.68 3.45 -4.32
CA THR A 222 -12.31 4.28 -3.18
C THR A 222 -11.33 3.60 -2.21
N ALA A 223 -11.03 2.31 -2.40
CA ALA A 223 -9.99 1.64 -1.61
C ALA A 223 -8.57 2.02 -2.08
N GLY A 224 -7.58 1.67 -1.27
CA GLY A 224 -6.15 1.92 -1.52
C GLY A 224 -5.46 2.59 -0.35
N LYS A 225 -4.11 2.57 -0.37
CA LYS A 225 -3.28 3.09 0.72
C LYS A 225 -3.64 4.54 1.07
N LEU A 226 -3.67 5.44 0.09
CA LEU A 226 -3.96 6.85 0.32
C LEU A 226 -5.35 7.09 0.91
N ALA A 227 -6.36 6.36 0.44
CA ALA A 227 -7.74 6.54 0.91
C ALA A 227 -7.89 6.06 2.36
N ALA A 228 -7.29 4.91 2.70
CA ALA A 228 -7.27 4.38 4.05
C ALA A 228 -6.51 5.31 5.02
N ILE A 229 -5.38 5.91 4.59
CA ILE A 229 -4.67 6.92 5.39
C ILE A 229 -5.57 8.14 5.63
N ARG A 230 -6.23 8.66 4.58
CA ARG A 230 -7.16 9.78 4.72
C ARG A 230 -8.35 9.45 5.61
N PHE A 231 -8.82 8.20 5.60
CA PHE A 231 -9.84 7.74 6.53
C PHE A 231 -9.35 7.82 7.98
N LEU A 232 -8.17 7.24 8.28
CA LEU A 232 -7.55 7.34 9.61
C LEU A 232 -7.40 8.80 10.05
N MET A 233 -6.90 9.67 9.16
CA MET A 233 -6.76 11.10 9.46
C MET A 233 -8.09 11.74 9.86
N ARG A 234 -9.18 11.48 9.12
CA ARG A 234 -10.50 12.03 9.44
C ARG A 234 -11.04 11.49 10.76
N GLN A 235 -10.95 10.18 10.99
CA GLN A 235 -11.48 9.54 12.19
C GLN A 235 -10.72 9.93 13.47
N LEU A 236 -9.41 10.18 13.35
CA LEU A 236 -8.54 10.50 14.47
C LEU A 236 -8.26 12.01 14.61
N GLY A 237 -8.73 12.83 13.67
CA GLY A 237 -8.54 14.28 13.71
C GLY A 237 -7.13 14.76 13.35
N PHE A 238 -6.36 13.98 12.58
CA PHE A 238 -5.03 14.41 12.11
C PHE A 238 -5.15 15.32 10.88
N ALA A 239 -4.51 16.48 10.97
CA ALA A 239 -4.32 17.36 9.83
C ALA A 239 -3.17 16.88 8.94
N ARG A 240 -3.24 17.20 7.65
CA ARG A 240 -2.22 16.87 6.64
C ARG A 240 -0.78 17.18 7.06
N HIS A 241 -0.56 18.34 7.67
CA HIS A 241 0.78 18.77 8.07
C HIS A 241 1.35 17.95 9.23
N ASN A 242 0.50 17.21 9.97
CA ASN A 242 0.86 16.32 11.07
C ASN A 242 0.88 14.84 10.64
N THR A 243 0.68 14.54 9.37
CA THR A 243 0.69 13.19 8.83
C THR A 243 1.89 13.01 7.91
N VAL A 244 2.74 12.03 8.23
CA VAL A 244 3.90 11.69 7.41
C VAL A 244 3.75 10.25 6.93
N PHE A 245 3.86 10.03 5.63
CA PHE A 245 3.91 8.70 5.04
C PHE A 245 5.33 8.35 4.60
N SER A 246 5.77 7.10 4.73
CA SER A 246 7.04 6.61 4.19
C SER A 246 6.83 5.39 3.29
N GLY A 247 7.56 5.31 2.17
CA GLY A 247 7.52 4.19 1.23
C GLY A 247 8.81 4.05 0.42
N ASP A 248 8.90 2.98 -0.38
CA ASP A 248 10.07 2.68 -1.22
C ASP A 248 9.74 2.41 -2.69
N SER A 249 8.49 2.05 -3.03
CA SER A 249 8.22 1.37 -4.29
C SER A 249 7.05 1.94 -5.12
N GLY A 250 6.83 1.37 -6.30
CA GLY A 250 5.79 1.80 -7.24
C GLY A 250 4.37 1.71 -6.66
N ASN A 251 4.10 0.77 -5.75
CA ASN A 251 2.79 0.62 -5.10
C ASN A 251 2.48 1.75 -4.10
N ASP A 252 3.47 2.57 -3.76
CA ASP A 252 3.36 3.72 -2.87
C ASP A 252 3.19 5.03 -3.65
N LEU A 253 3.34 5.01 -4.99
CA LEU A 253 3.33 6.23 -5.79
C LEU A 253 2.05 7.05 -5.65
N ASP A 254 0.90 6.40 -5.38
CA ASP A 254 -0.35 7.10 -5.12
C ASP A 254 -0.25 7.97 -3.85
N VAL A 255 0.37 7.46 -2.79
CA VAL A 255 0.62 8.20 -1.55
C VAL A 255 1.79 9.17 -1.70
N LEU A 256 2.94 8.73 -2.23
CA LEU A 256 4.17 9.50 -2.39
C LEU A 256 3.97 10.79 -3.20
N THR A 257 3.02 10.77 -4.13
CA THR A 257 2.72 11.90 -5.03
C THR A 257 1.46 12.69 -4.64
N SER A 258 0.88 12.34 -3.48
CA SER A 258 -0.30 13.00 -2.91
C SER A 258 0.05 14.36 -2.28
N GLU A 259 -0.93 14.95 -1.61
CA GLU A 259 -0.79 16.18 -0.83
C GLU A 259 -0.14 15.97 0.55
N LEU A 260 0.01 14.73 1.02
CA LEU A 260 0.58 14.42 2.33
C LEU A 260 2.09 14.67 2.36
N ASN A 261 2.65 14.88 3.55
CA ASN A 261 4.11 14.85 3.70
C ASN A 261 4.58 13.40 3.51
N THR A 262 5.44 13.16 2.54
CA THR A 262 5.86 11.81 2.15
C THR A 262 7.38 11.69 2.10
N VAL A 263 7.86 10.51 2.48
CA VAL A 263 9.28 10.18 2.56
C VAL A 263 9.53 9.00 1.64
N LEU A 264 10.47 9.17 0.72
CA LEU A 264 11.02 8.08 -0.06
C LEU A 264 12.35 7.66 0.56
N VAL A 265 12.43 6.43 1.09
CA VAL A 265 13.64 5.93 1.76
C VAL A 265 14.81 5.79 0.78
N ALA A 266 16.06 5.84 1.27
CA ALA A 266 17.22 5.95 0.41
C ALA A 266 17.42 4.72 -0.51
N ASN A 267 17.02 3.54 -0.04
CA ASN A 267 17.08 2.28 -0.79
C ASN A 267 15.95 2.11 -1.83
N ALA A 268 15.07 3.10 -2.00
CA ALA A 268 14.07 3.10 -3.06
C ALA A 268 14.74 3.00 -4.45
N PRO A 269 14.20 2.21 -5.39
CA PRO A 269 14.77 2.10 -6.72
C PRO A 269 14.86 3.46 -7.45
N PRO A 270 15.92 3.71 -8.25
CA PRO A 270 16.12 4.98 -8.94
C PRO A 270 14.94 5.41 -9.82
N GLU A 271 14.29 4.45 -10.48
CA GLU A 271 13.12 4.67 -11.34
C GLU A 271 11.91 5.18 -10.55
N VAL A 272 11.64 4.60 -9.37
CA VAL A 272 10.56 5.05 -8.47
C VAL A 272 10.85 6.46 -7.98
N ARG A 273 12.11 6.76 -7.63
CA ARG A 273 12.53 8.11 -7.23
C ARG A 273 12.33 9.14 -8.34
N ALA A 274 12.79 8.83 -9.55
CA ALA A 274 12.64 9.71 -10.71
C ALA A 274 11.16 9.98 -11.01
N GLU A 275 10.34 8.94 -10.97
CA GLU A 275 8.90 9.03 -11.21
C GLU A 275 8.18 9.84 -10.14
N ALA A 276 8.43 9.56 -8.85
CA ALA A 276 7.83 10.30 -7.74
C ALA A 276 8.14 11.81 -7.84
N LEU A 277 9.41 12.16 -8.07
CA LEU A 277 9.86 13.55 -8.25
C LEU A 277 9.18 14.23 -9.46
N ALA A 278 9.09 13.53 -10.59
CA ALA A 278 8.42 14.05 -11.78
C ALA A 278 6.93 14.32 -11.53
N ARG A 279 6.24 13.39 -10.85
CA ARG A 279 4.80 13.50 -10.53
C ARG A 279 4.51 14.64 -9.55
N VAL A 280 5.27 14.79 -8.46
CA VAL A 280 5.06 15.91 -7.51
C VAL A 280 5.39 17.27 -8.12
N LYS A 281 6.41 17.34 -8.99
CA LYS A 281 6.75 18.55 -9.74
C LYS A 281 5.62 18.93 -10.70
N LYS A 282 5.12 17.97 -11.48
CA LYS A 282 3.98 18.16 -12.40
C LYS A 282 2.72 18.61 -11.65
N ALA A 283 2.49 18.07 -10.45
CA ALA A 283 1.36 18.43 -9.61
C ALA A 283 1.56 19.73 -8.79
N GLY A 284 2.66 20.47 -9.01
CA GLY A 284 2.93 21.75 -8.35
C GLY A 284 3.16 21.66 -6.84
N ARG A 285 3.63 20.51 -6.34
CA ARG A 285 3.79 20.23 -4.91
C ARG A 285 5.13 19.56 -4.53
N PRO A 286 6.29 19.96 -5.11
CA PRO A 286 7.56 19.28 -4.83
C PRO A 286 7.93 19.23 -3.34
N GLN A 287 7.44 20.17 -2.53
CA GLN A 287 7.67 20.23 -1.09
C GLN A 287 7.01 19.10 -0.28
N THR A 288 6.09 18.34 -0.88
CA THR A 288 5.41 17.24 -0.17
C THR A 288 6.25 15.97 -0.14
N LEU A 289 7.29 15.86 -0.97
CA LEU A 289 8.14 14.66 -1.05
C LEU A 289 9.56 14.97 -0.56
N TYR A 290 10.00 14.23 0.44
CA TYR A 290 11.38 14.20 0.90
C TYR A 290 12.05 12.90 0.46
N CYS A 291 13.20 12.97 -0.22
CA CYS A 291 13.98 11.79 -0.55
C CYS A 291 15.14 11.65 0.43
N ALA A 292 15.12 10.58 1.23
CA ALA A 292 16.18 10.31 2.19
C ALA A 292 17.52 10.08 1.48
N ALA A 293 18.57 10.63 2.09
CA ALA A 293 19.94 10.57 1.60
C ALA A 293 20.94 10.06 2.65
N GLY A 294 20.50 9.90 3.90
CA GLY A 294 21.37 9.60 5.04
C GLY A 294 21.97 10.85 5.68
N GLY A 295 22.81 10.64 6.68
CA GLY A 295 23.44 11.67 7.51
C GLY A 295 22.67 12.01 8.79
N PHE A 296 21.35 11.74 8.85
CA PHE A 296 20.57 11.94 10.07
C PHE A 296 21.06 11.01 11.18
N MET A 297 21.58 11.60 12.26
CA MET A 297 22.23 10.89 13.36
C MET A 297 23.33 9.91 12.90
N GLY A 298 24.01 10.22 11.78
CA GLY A 298 25.05 9.37 11.21
C GLY A 298 24.55 8.11 10.49
N MET A 299 23.24 7.96 10.29
CA MET A 299 22.65 6.80 9.62
C MET A 299 22.64 6.92 8.08
N ASN A 300 22.44 5.81 7.39
CA ASN A 300 22.54 5.71 5.93
C ASN A 300 21.26 6.06 5.14
N GLY A 301 20.16 6.40 5.81
CA GLY A 301 18.88 6.74 5.17
C GLY A 301 18.11 5.55 4.56
N ASN A 302 18.60 4.32 4.71
CA ASN A 302 17.90 3.12 4.25
C ASN A 302 16.89 2.64 5.28
N TYR A 303 15.78 2.07 4.82
CA TYR A 303 14.73 1.49 5.65
C TYR A 303 14.27 2.46 6.75
N ALA A 304 14.15 1.98 8.00
CA ALA A 304 13.77 2.78 9.15
C ALA A 304 14.66 4.02 9.36
N ALA A 305 15.93 4.03 8.91
CA ALA A 305 16.76 5.23 8.99
C ALA A 305 16.23 6.36 8.10
N GLY A 306 15.76 6.02 6.89
CA GLY A 306 15.15 6.97 5.97
C GLY A 306 13.80 7.48 6.48
N VAL A 307 13.01 6.60 7.10
CA VAL A 307 11.76 6.97 7.78
C VAL A 307 12.05 8.02 8.85
N LEU A 308 13.00 7.76 9.75
CA LEU A 308 13.37 8.68 10.84
C LEU A 308 13.90 10.02 10.32
N GLU A 309 14.77 10.00 9.31
CA GLU A 309 15.29 11.19 8.64
C GLU A 309 14.17 12.05 8.06
N GLY A 310 13.28 11.45 7.26
CA GLY A 310 12.20 12.19 6.62
C GLY A 310 11.12 12.66 7.59
N VAL A 311 10.82 11.89 8.63
CA VAL A 311 9.94 12.35 9.72
C VAL A 311 10.55 13.55 10.43
N ALA A 312 11.84 13.53 10.75
CA ALA A 312 12.52 14.68 11.35
C ALA A 312 12.58 15.91 10.43
N HIS A 313 12.62 15.71 9.10
CA HIS A 313 12.52 16.80 8.13
C HIS A 313 11.17 17.53 8.21
N PHE A 314 10.06 16.79 8.20
CA PHE A 314 8.70 17.38 8.24
C PHE A 314 8.25 17.77 9.65
N GLN A 315 8.78 17.10 10.67
CA GLN A 315 8.46 17.30 12.09
C GLN A 315 9.75 17.55 12.88
N PRO A 316 10.32 18.78 12.83
CA PRO A 316 11.63 19.07 13.44
C PRO A 316 11.72 18.80 14.95
N GLN A 317 10.59 18.73 15.66
CA GLN A 317 10.53 18.29 17.05
C GLN A 317 11.02 16.85 17.25
N VAL A 318 10.89 15.98 16.25
CA VAL A 318 11.32 14.58 16.33
C VAL A 318 12.83 14.46 16.51
N ALA A 319 13.62 15.33 15.87
CA ALA A 319 15.06 15.36 16.08
C ALA A 319 15.41 15.58 17.56
N ARG A 320 14.69 16.48 18.25
CA ARG A 320 14.89 16.77 19.67
C ARG A 320 14.44 15.64 20.60
N TRP A 321 13.52 14.79 20.17
CA TRP A 321 13.07 13.64 20.96
C TRP A 321 14.04 12.45 20.90
N LEU A 322 14.86 12.39 19.84
CA LEU A 322 15.77 11.29 19.56
C LEU A 322 17.23 11.57 19.98
N THR A 323 17.58 12.84 20.23
CA THR A 323 18.86 13.28 20.80
C THR A 323 18.83 13.27 22.32
#